data_AF-A0A6N8W4X3-F1
#
_entry.id   AF-A0A6N8W4X3-F1
#
_cell.length_a   1.000
_cell.length_b   1.000
_cell.length_c   1.000
_cell.angle_alpha   90.00
_cell.angle_beta   90.00
_cell.angle_gamma   90.00
#
_symmetry.space_group_name_H-M   'P 1'
#
loop_
_entity.id
_entity.type
_entity.pdbx_description
1 polymer ?
#
loop_
_entity_poly.entity_id
_entity_poly.type
_entity_poly.pdbx_seq_one_letter_code
_entity_poly.pdbx_strand_id
1 'polypeptide(L)'
;MDIGRALTYFSEDERWVEKTAIGTGLLLISSLLLVALVGVLGYFILFGYLVRLLQNVRDDVHPILPEWDRWGDDLVRGVKLVCVGVIWALPIVLVSVPLFIIGIIIDSEFRSVNGDFAGLFFLCSACLSFLFGIAYAVFQPGFTIAFAKNETISDGLQVSEIWDWTRDNIGNVAIVAILTVIASMIIATVGSIVGLILCVIGAVVTVPLSQLIIYYFQSHLYGQLARVAAEGSGGGGFGARPVREPDTGWTAEPVEEPEASAEIVPPTVFEPQEEPEPPAAPDSTIEPEAREESGQPEEDVQPDEENQSGEDELPSEPKSR
;
A
#
# COMPACT_ATOMS: atom_id res chain seq x y z
N MET A 1 -5.67 -27.07 1.28
CA MET A 1 -5.91 -25.60 1.34
C MET A 1 -7.35 -25.38 1.75
N ASP A 2 -7.60 -24.39 2.61
CA ASP A 2 -8.93 -24.07 3.12
C ASP A 2 -9.42 -22.76 2.49
N ILE A 3 -10.22 -22.91 1.44
CA ILE A 3 -10.75 -21.80 0.63
C ILE A 3 -11.84 -21.04 1.40
N GLY A 4 -12.65 -21.76 2.18
CA GLY A 4 -13.71 -21.17 2.99
C GLY A 4 -13.12 -20.19 4.00
N ARG A 5 -12.05 -20.61 4.69
CA ARG A 5 -11.32 -19.74 5.62
C ARG A 5 -10.73 -18.51 4.94
N ALA A 6 -10.24 -18.61 3.70
CA ALA A 6 -9.73 -17.45 2.96
C ALA A 6 -10.80 -16.37 2.68
N LEU A 7 -12.09 -16.73 2.71
CA LEU A 7 -13.21 -15.79 2.53
C LEU A 7 -13.80 -15.30 3.86
N THR A 8 -13.54 -15.96 4.99
CA THR A 8 -14.17 -15.63 6.27
C THR A 8 -13.19 -15.11 7.32
N TYR A 9 -11.87 -15.35 7.17
CA TYR A 9 -10.88 -15.06 8.20
C TYR A 9 -10.86 -13.60 8.66
N PHE A 10 -11.13 -12.66 7.75
CA PHE A 10 -11.11 -11.24 8.11
C PHE A 10 -12.21 -10.92 9.12
N SER A 11 -13.35 -11.62 9.10
CA SER A 11 -14.43 -11.41 10.08
C SER A 11 -14.13 -11.95 11.48
N GLU A 12 -13.07 -12.74 11.64
CA GLU A 12 -12.64 -13.31 12.94
C GLU A 12 -11.88 -12.27 13.78
N ASP A 13 -11.35 -11.21 13.17
CA ASP A 13 -10.62 -10.14 13.86
C ASP A 13 -11.60 -9.06 14.35
N GLU A 14 -11.62 -8.75 15.65
CA GLU A 14 -12.52 -7.74 16.23
C GLU A 14 -12.40 -6.36 15.56
N ARG A 15 -11.20 -6.01 15.06
CA ARG A 15 -10.89 -4.72 14.44
C ARG A 15 -10.84 -4.79 12.91
N TRP A 16 -11.45 -5.80 12.31
CA TRP A 16 -11.43 -5.99 10.85
C TRP A 16 -12.01 -4.82 10.07
N VAL A 17 -13.08 -4.20 10.59
CA VAL A 17 -13.73 -3.05 9.94
C VAL A 17 -12.77 -1.86 9.90
N GLU A 18 -12.07 -1.59 11.01
CA GLU A 18 -11.10 -0.50 11.12
C GLU A 18 -9.94 -0.71 10.13
N LYS A 19 -9.33 -1.91 10.12
CA LYS A 19 -8.23 -2.25 9.21
C LYS A 19 -8.65 -2.19 7.74
N THR A 20 -9.85 -2.66 7.43
CA THR A 20 -10.39 -2.63 6.06
C THR A 20 -10.73 -1.20 5.63
N ALA A 21 -11.25 -0.38 6.54
CA ALA A 21 -11.53 1.03 6.28
C ALA A 21 -10.24 1.82 6.01
N ILE A 22 -9.17 1.60 6.80
CA ILE A 22 -7.86 2.22 6.56
C ILE A 22 -7.30 1.81 5.19
N GLY A 23 -7.29 0.53 4.87
CA GLY A 23 -6.81 0.04 3.57
C GLY A 23 -7.65 0.56 2.38
N THR A 24 -8.97 0.66 2.56
CA THR A 24 -9.89 1.17 1.53
C THR A 24 -9.68 2.67 1.34
N GLY A 25 -9.54 3.43 2.42
CA GLY A 25 -9.22 4.86 2.39
C GLY A 25 -7.87 5.12 1.73
N LEU A 26 -6.85 4.30 2.04
CA LEU A 26 -5.55 4.35 1.38
C LEU A 26 -5.69 4.15 -0.14
N LEU A 27 -6.40 3.11 -0.58
CA LEU A 27 -6.62 2.85 -2.01
C LEU A 27 -7.41 3.96 -2.70
N LEU A 28 -8.43 4.50 -2.03
CA LEU A 28 -9.24 5.60 -2.55
C LEU A 28 -8.40 6.86 -2.75
N ILE A 29 -7.66 7.29 -1.73
CA ILE A 29 -6.76 8.45 -1.80
C ILE A 29 -5.68 8.22 -2.87
N SER A 30 -5.10 7.02 -2.90
CA SER A 30 -4.08 6.64 -3.89
C SER A 30 -4.62 6.70 -5.31
N SER A 31 -5.85 6.23 -5.53
CA SER A 31 -6.51 6.26 -6.84
C SER A 31 -6.76 7.70 -7.30
N LEU A 32 -7.20 8.58 -6.39
CA LEU A 32 -7.43 10.00 -6.69
C LEU A 32 -6.12 10.75 -6.99
N LEU A 33 -5.05 10.45 -6.25
CA LEU A 33 -3.74 11.08 -6.41
C LEU A 33 -2.87 10.43 -7.51
N LEU A 34 -3.40 9.44 -8.23
CA LEU A 34 -2.67 8.74 -9.28
C LEU A 34 -2.27 9.68 -10.43
N VAL A 35 -3.09 10.70 -10.71
CA VAL A 35 -2.80 11.75 -11.72
C VAL A 35 -1.49 12.48 -11.42
N ALA A 36 -1.16 12.65 -10.14
CA ALA A 36 0.07 13.29 -9.70
C ALA A 36 1.26 12.32 -9.55
N LEU A 37 1.10 11.05 -9.94
CA LEU A 37 2.03 9.93 -9.71
C LEU A 37 2.30 9.60 -8.23
N VAL A 38 2.08 10.54 -7.31
CA VAL A 38 2.18 10.35 -5.85
C VAL A 38 1.27 9.22 -5.36
N GLY A 39 0.11 9.04 -6.00
CA GLY A 39 -0.83 7.96 -5.67
C GLY A 39 -0.23 6.55 -5.73
N VAL A 40 0.85 6.34 -6.50
CA VAL A 40 1.52 5.03 -6.60
C VAL A 40 2.09 4.59 -5.24
N LEU A 41 2.47 5.52 -4.36
CA LEU A 41 3.04 5.20 -3.05
C LEU A 41 2.09 4.39 -2.17
N GLY A 42 0.79 4.68 -2.18
CA GLY A 42 -0.15 3.91 -1.36
C GLY A 42 -0.40 2.50 -1.89
N TYR A 43 -0.25 2.27 -3.20
CA TYR A 43 -0.23 0.92 -3.75
C TYR A 43 1.01 0.14 -3.29
N PHE A 44 2.17 0.78 -3.22
CA PHE A 44 3.37 0.14 -2.67
C PHE A 44 3.16 -0.25 -1.21
N ILE A 45 2.69 0.66 -0.36
CA ILE A 45 2.39 0.35 1.04
C ILE A 45 1.44 -0.85 1.13
N LEU A 46 0.37 -0.85 0.34
CA LEU A 46 -0.56 -1.97 0.32
C LEU A 46 0.11 -3.29 -0.05
N PHE A 47 0.96 -3.33 -1.08
CA PHE A 47 1.66 -4.56 -1.45
C PHE A 47 2.61 -5.05 -0.35
N GLY A 48 3.27 -4.17 0.39
CA GLY A 48 4.05 -4.56 1.57
C GLY A 48 3.19 -5.15 2.69
N TYR A 49 2.06 -4.49 2.99
CA TYR A 49 1.07 -4.97 3.96
C TYR A 49 0.58 -6.38 3.59
N LEU A 50 0.30 -6.62 2.30
CA LEU A 50 -0.13 -7.93 1.81
C LEU A 50 0.94 -9.01 1.98
N VAL A 51 2.23 -8.66 1.93
CA VAL A 51 3.30 -9.62 2.25
C VAL A 51 3.31 -9.96 3.74
N ARG A 52 3.07 -8.99 4.65
CA ARG A 52 2.89 -9.29 6.09
C ARG A 52 1.70 -10.21 6.32
N LEU A 53 0.59 -9.97 5.62
CA LEU A 53 -0.59 -10.85 5.69
C LEU A 53 -0.25 -12.27 5.24
N LEU A 54 0.45 -12.41 4.12
CA LEU A 54 0.92 -13.71 3.61
C LEU A 54 1.79 -14.42 4.66
N GLN A 55 2.75 -13.70 5.26
CA GLN A 55 3.62 -14.21 6.31
C GLN A 55 2.81 -14.67 7.54
N ASN A 56 1.85 -13.87 8.03
CA ASN A 56 0.99 -14.25 9.16
C ASN A 56 0.22 -15.55 8.88
N VAL A 57 -0.34 -15.71 7.69
CA VAL A 57 -1.06 -16.94 7.29
C VAL A 57 -0.10 -18.13 7.20
N ARG A 58 1.11 -17.93 6.65
CA ARG A 58 2.14 -18.96 6.53
C ARG A 58 2.64 -19.43 7.91
N ASP A 59 2.85 -18.48 8.81
CA ASP A 59 3.47 -18.67 10.10
C ASP A 59 2.44 -18.92 11.22
N ASP A 60 1.15 -18.94 10.87
CA ASP A 60 0.00 -19.19 11.76
C ASP A 60 -0.16 -18.13 12.89
N VAL A 61 0.28 -16.90 12.62
CA VAL A 61 0.20 -15.77 13.55
C VAL A 61 -1.21 -15.18 13.55
N HIS A 62 -1.78 -14.99 14.74
CA HIS A 62 -3.11 -14.41 14.94
C HIS A 62 -3.00 -13.11 15.77
N PRO A 63 -3.75 -12.04 15.43
CA PRO A 63 -4.71 -11.93 14.33
C PRO A 63 -4.04 -11.97 12.94
N ILE A 64 -4.71 -12.60 11.98
CA ILE A 64 -4.15 -12.81 10.63
C ILE A 64 -3.94 -11.49 9.89
N LEU A 65 -4.90 -10.56 10.02
CA LEU A 65 -4.80 -9.21 9.42
C LEU A 65 -3.75 -8.39 10.18
N PRO A 66 -2.65 -7.97 9.53
CA PRO A 66 -1.66 -7.11 10.17
C PRO A 66 -2.25 -5.78 10.63
N GLU A 67 -1.65 -5.18 11.64
CA GLU A 67 -1.96 -3.81 12.05
C GLU A 67 -1.36 -2.79 11.05
N TRP A 68 -2.00 -1.63 10.92
CA TRP A 68 -1.51 -0.51 10.11
C TRP A 68 -0.53 0.36 10.92
N ASP A 69 0.53 -0.27 11.42
CA ASP A 69 1.55 0.32 12.31
C ASP A 69 2.89 0.60 11.59
N ARG A 70 3.25 -0.21 10.59
CA ARG A 70 4.57 -0.20 9.92
C ARG A 70 4.53 0.31 8.48
N TRP A 71 3.95 1.50 8.27
CA TRP A 71 3.80 2.12 6.94
C TRP A 71 5.09 2.25 6.14
N GLY A 72 6.19 2.64 6.79
CA GLY A 72 7.50 2.80 6.15
C GLY A 72 8.11 1.48 5.68
N ASP A 73 8.03 0.44 6.53
CA ASP A 73 8.52 -0.90 6.18
C ASP A 73 7.68 -1.52 5.06
N ASP A 74 6.35 -1.34 5.14
CA ASP A 74 5.41 -1.78 4.11
C ASP A 74 5.69 -1.08 2.78
N LEU A 75 6.00 0.22 2.78
CA LEU A 75 6.39 0.94 1.57
C LEU A 75 7.63 0.30 0.93
N VAL A 76 8.71 0.10 1.70
CA VAL A 76 9.97 -0.48 1.18
C VAL A 76 9.75 -1.88 0.67
N ARG A 77 9.04 -2.71 1.43
CA ARG A 77 8.71 -4.09 1.06
C ARG A 77 7.87 -4.14 -0.22
N GLY A 78 6.88 -3.26 -0.32
CA GLY A 78 6.03 -3.13 -1.49
C GLY A 78 6.76 -2.66 -2.74
N VAL A 79 7.64 -1.66 -2.63
CA VAL A 79 8.50 -1.22 -3.74
C VAL A 79 9.33 -2.38 -4.25
N LYS A 80 10.00 -3.12 -3.36
CA LYS A 80 10.80 -4.29 -3.74
C LYS A 80 9.96 -5.37 -4.43
N LEU A 81 8.77 -5.67 -3.90
CA LEU A 81 7.86 -6.65 -4.51
C LEU A 81 7.37 -6.19 -5.89
N VAL A 82 7.05 -4.91 -6.05
CA VAL A 82 6.66 -4.37 -7.36
C VAL A 82 7.84 -4.42 -8.33
N CYS A 83 9.07 -4.14 -7.91
CA CYS A 83 10.24 -4.33 -8.76
C CYS A 83 10.36 -5.78 -9.25
N VAL A 84 10.18 -6.77 -8.36
CA VAL A 84 10.14 -8.19 -8.73
C VAL A 84 9.02 -8.44 -9.74
N GLY A 85 7.79 -8.01 -9.45
CA GLY A 85 6.63 -8.19 -10.32
C GLY A 85 6.81 -7.55 -11.70
N VAL A 86 7.38 -6.34 -11.78
CA VAL A 86 7.68 -5.65 -13.05
C VAL A 86 8.70 -6.44 -13.86
N ILE A 87 9.75 -6.98 -13.24
CA ILE A 87 10.76 -7.80 -13.93
C ILE A 87 10.12 -9.08 -14.49
N TRP A 88 9.25 -9.74 -13.72
CA TRP A 88 8.47 -10.88 -14.20
C TRP A 88 7.44 -10.52 -15.27
N ALA A 89 6.95 -9.28 -15.28
CA ALA A 89 6.02 -8.76 -16.29
C ALA A 89 6.71 -8.27 -17.58
N LEU A 90 8.05 -8.18 -17.61
CA LEU A 90 8.79 -7.69 -18.80
C LEU A 90 8.44 -8.42 -20.10
N PRO A 91 8.26 -9.76 -20.14
CA PRO A 91 7.84 -10.43 -21.38
C PRO A 91 6.49 -9.91 -21.90
N ILE A 92 5.57 -9.59 -21.00
CA ILE A 92 4.27 -9.02 -21.35
C ILE A 92 4.47 -7.62 -21.90
N VAL A 93 5.21 -6.77 -21.19
CA VAL A 93 5.46 -5.38 -21.59
C VAL A 93 6.17 -5.31 -22.95
N LEU A 94 7.17 -6.15 -23.17
CA LEU A 94 7.95 -6.21 -24.41
C LEU A 94 7.08 -6.57 -25.63
N VAL A 95 6.01 -7.34 -25.42
CA VAL A 95 5.06 -7.71 -26.47
C VAL A 95 3.93 -6.71 -26.58
N SER A 96 3.31 -6.32 -25.47
CA SER A 96 2.12 -5.47 -25.45
C SER A 96 2.42 -4.02 -25.83
N VAL A 97 3.56 -3.44 -25.46
CA VAL A 97 3.87 -2.04 -25.77
C VAL A 97 4.04 -1.79 -27.27
N PRO A 98 4.85 -2.57 -28.02
CA PRO A 98 4.91 -2.40 -29.47
C PRO A 98 3.57 -2.64 -30.15
N LEU A 99 2.81 -3.65 -29.72
CA LEU A 99 1.48 -3.92 -30.27
C LEU A 99 0.50 -2.77 -30.02
N PHE A 100 0.57 -2.14 -28.85
CA PHE A 100 -0.22 -0.96 -28.51
C PHE A 100 0.15 0.24 -29.39
N ILE A 101 1.45 0.53 -29.57
CA ILE A 101 1.92 1.63 -30.43
C ILE A 101 1.49 1.41 -31.88
N ILE A 102 1.67 0.19 -32.41
CA ILE A 102 1.21 -0.17 -33.75
C ILE A 102 -0.32 0.01 -33.87
N GLY A 103 -1.07 -0.38 -32.84
CA GLY A 103 -2.52 -0.18 -32.78
C GLY A 103 -2.92 1.29 -32.92
N ILE A 104 -2.24 2.19 -32.21
CA ILE A 104 -2.48 3.65 -32.31
C ILE A 104 -2.17 4.17 -33.73
N ILE A 105 -1.04 3.75 -34.31
CA ILE A 105 -0.62 4.19 -35.65
C ILE A 105 -1.61 3.71 -36.72
N ILE A 106 -2.06 2.46 -36.64
CA ILE A 106 -3.07 1.90 -37.55
C ILE A 106 -4.39 2.67 -37.44
N ASP A 107 -4.84 2.99 -36.23
CA ASP A 107 -6.07 3.76 -36.01
C ASP A 107 -5.98 5.19 -36.60
N SER A 108 -4.82 5.85 -36.48
CA SER A 108 -4.63 7.23 -36.97
C SER A 108 -4.49 7.36 -38.50
N GLU A 109 -3.91 6.36 -39.18
CA GLU A 109 -3.54 6.46 -40.62
C GLU A 109 -4.49 5.68 -41.55
N PHE A 110 -5.18 4.64 -41.06
CA PHE A 110 -5.89 3.66 -41.90
C PHE A 110 -7.42 3.71 -41.77
N ARG A 111 -8.00 4.91 -41.67
CA ARG A 111 -9.46 5.09 -41.61
C ARG A 111 -10.23 4.60 -42.85
N SER A 112 -9.53 4.25 -43.95
CA SER A 112 -10.14 3.90 -45.24
C SER A 112 -9.62 2.61 -45.90
N VAL A 113 -8.67 1.85 -45.33
CA VAL A 113 -8.25 0.56 -45.90
C VAL A 113 -8.26 -0.53 -44.82
N ASN A 114 -9.35 -1.31 -44.83
CA ASN A 114 -9.53 -2.62 -44.21
C ASN A 114 -9.57 -2.70 -42.67
N GLY A 115 -10.76 -2.46 -42.10
CA GLY A 115 -11.08 -2.81 -40.71
C GLY A 115 -10.82 -4.29 -40.35
N ASP A 116 -10.76 -5.17 -41.34
CA ASP A 116 -10.46 -6.60 -41.16
C ASP A 116 -9.01 -6.87 -40.71
N PHE A 117 -8.03 -6.08 -41.19
CA PHE A 117 -6.62 -6.28 -40.80
C PHE A 117 -6.36 -5.75 -39.39
N ALA A 118 -6.92 -4.58 -39.06
CA ALA A 118 -6.87 -4.03 -37.71
C ALA A 118 -7.56 -5.00 -36.71
N GLY A 119 -8.74 -5.52 -37.06
CA GLY A 119 -9.47 -6.49 -36.25
C GLY A 119 -8.69 -7.79 -36.00
N LEU A 120 -8.06 -8.35 -37.05
CA LEU A 120 -7.20 -9.53 -36.91
C LEU A 120 -5.98 -9.27 -36.02
N PHE A 121 -5.33 -8.11 -36.19
CA PHE A 121 -4.19 -7.70 -35.36
C PHE A 121 -4.57 -7.56 -33.89
N PHE A 122 -5.69 -6.88 -33.59
CA PHE A 122 -6.19 -6.74 -32.22
C PHE A 122 -6.55 -8.10 -31.60
N LEU A 123 -7.18 -9.00 -32.37
CA LEU A 123 -7.50 -10.34 -31.90
C LEU A 123 -6.23 -11.15 -31.56
N CYS A 124 -5.24 -11.18 -32.46
CA CYS A 124 -3.97 -11.86 -32.21
C CYS A 124 -3.23 -11.28 -31.01
N SER A 125 -3.20 -9.94 -30.88
CA SER A 125 -2.61 -9.24 -29.74
C SER A 125 -3.30 -9.59 -28.42
N ALA A 126 -4.64 -9.63 -28.41
CA ALA A 126 -5.43 -10.01 -27.25
C ALA A 126 -5.16 -11.48 -26.85
N CYS A 127 -5.13 -12.41 -27.81
CA CYS A 127 -4.80 -13.81 -27.55
C CYS A 127 -3.39 -13.96 -26.95
N LEU A 128 -2.40 -13.27 -27.50
CA LEU A 128 -1.03 -13.35 -27.02
C LEU A 128 -0.89 -12.76 -25.61
N SER A 129 -1.51 -11.59 -25.37
CA SER A 129 -1.55 -10.96 -24.05
C SER A 129 -2.26 -11.84 -23.02
N PHE A 130 -3.33 -12.54 -23.43
CA PHE A 130 -4.03 -13.49 -22.56
C PHE A 130 -3.16 -14.68 -22.16
N LEU A 131 -2.40 -15.27 -23.11
CA LEU A 131 -1.47 -16.36 -22.81
C LEU A 131 -0.36 -15.91 -21.84
N PHE A 132 0.21 -14.73 -22.06
CA PHE A 132 1.19 -14.15 -21.16
C PHE A 132 0.61 -13.80 -19.78
N GLY A 133 -0.63 -13.31 -19.74
CA GLY A 133 -1.35 -13.04 -18.49
C GLY A 133 -1.57 -14.32 -17.66
N ILE A 134 -1.94 -15.44 -18.31
CA ILE A 134 -2.04 -16.74 -17.65
C ILE A 134 -0.68 -17.16 -17.12
N ALA A 135 0.38 -17.07 -17.93
CA ALA A 135 1.73 -17.42 -17.50
C ALA A 135 2.13 -16.61 -16.26
N TYR A 136 1.94 -15.29 -16.27
CA TYR A 136 2.21 -14.43 -15.13
C TYR A 136 1.38 -14.80 -13.90
N ALA A 137 0.07 -15.07 -14.06
CA ALA A 137 -0.80 -15.48 -12.97
C ALA A 137 -0.35 -16.81 -12.32
N VAL A 138 0.22 -17.72 -13.11
CA VAL A 138 0.78 -18.98 -12.62
C VAL A 138 2.10 -18.77 -11.86
N PHE A 139 2.97 -17.87 -12.33
CA PHE A 139 4.23 -17.56 -11.64
C PHE A 139 4.09 -16.64 -10.43
N GLN A 140 3.02 -15.84 -10.39
CA GLN A 140 2.74 -14.87 -9.32
C GLN A 140 2.82 -15.42 -7.90
N PRO A 141 2.17 -16.54 -7.54
CA PRO A 141 2.32 -17.12 -6.21
C PRO A 141 3.79 -17.47 -5.90
N GLY A 142 4.51 -18.05 -6.87
CA GLY A 142 5.88 -18.51 -6.70
C GLY A 142 6.84 -17.38 -6.33
N PHE A 143 6.92 -16.34 -7.15
CA PHE A 143 7.83 -15.23 -6.85
C PHE A 143 7.41 -14.42 -5.61
N THR A 144 6.10 -14.34 -5.31
CA THR A 144 5.61 -13.60 -4.14
C THR A 144 5.95 -14.35 -2.85
N ILE A 145 5.78 -15.67 -2.84
CA ILE A 145 6.14 -16.53 -1.69
C ILE A 145 7.67 -16.54 -1.51
N ALA A 146 8.44 -16.65 -2.59
CA ALA A 146 9.90 -16.58 -2.54
C ALA A 146 10.38 -15.25 -1.96
N PHE A 147 9.83 -14.13 -2.45
CA PHE A 147 10.11 -12.80 -1.91
C PHE A 147 9.73 -12.69 -0.42
N ALA A 148 8.58 -13.21 -0.01
CA ALA A 148 8.09 -13.13 1.37
C ALA A 148 8.95 -13.89 2.40
N LYS A 149 9.94 -14.68 1.96
CA LYS A 149 10.87 -15.39 2.85
C LYS A 149 11.85 -14.45 3.54
N ASN A 150 12.61 -13.66 2.76
CA ASN A 150 13.63 -12.75 3.29
C ASN A 150 13.43 -11.29 2.87
N GLU A 151 12.39 -10.97 2.08
CA GLU A 151 12.08 -9.62 1.62
C GLU A 151 13.21 -8.99 0.79
N THR A 152 13.94 -9.83 0.06
CA THR A 152 14.99 -9.44 -0.88
C THR A 152 14.50 -9.59 -2.32
N ILE A 153 14.90 -8.67 -3.19
CA ILE A 153 14.57 -8.73 -4.62
C ILE A 153 15.17 -9.98 -5.26
N SER A 154 16.38 -10.36 -4.83
CA SER A 154 17.08 -11.54 -5.35
C SER A 154 16.26 -12.82 -5.19
N ASP A 155 15.59 -13.01 -4.06
CA ASP A 155 14.77 -14.20 -3.80
C ASP A 155 13.55 -14.27 -4.73
N GLY A 156 12.93 -13.13 -5.01
CA GLY A 156 11.82 -13.04 -5.96
C GLY A 156 12.26 -13.24 -7.43
N LEU A 157 13.56 -13.16 -7.74
CA LEU A 157 14.10 -13.26 -9.10
C LEU A 157 14.87 -14.56 -9.35
N GLN A 158 14.79 -15.55 -8.45
CA GLN A 158 15.40 -16.87 -8.67
C GLN A 158 14.58 -17.67 -9.70
N VAL A 159 14.65 -17.27 -10.97
CA VAL A 159 13.77 -17.76 -12.05
C VAL A 159 13.77 -19.27 -12.16
N SER A 160 14.94 -19.92 -12.07
CA SER A 160 15.05 -21.38 -12.16
C SER A 160 14.36 -22.07 -10.98
N GLU A 161 14.60 -21.61 -9.75
CA GLU A 161 14.00 -22.20 -8.56
C GLU A 161 12.48 -21.98 -8.53
N ILE A 162 12.03 -20.77 -8.89
CA ILE A 162 10.60 -20.45 -8.98
C ILE A 162 9.93 -21.26 -10.09
N TRP A 163 10.61 -21.52 -11.20
CA TRP A 163 10.10 -22.37 -12.27
C TRP A 163 9.93 -23.82 -11.82
N ASP A 164 10.97 -24.41 -11.24
CA ASP A 164 10.94 -25.79 -10.77
C ASP A 164 9.92 -25.96 -9.64
N TRP A 165 9.89 -25.04 -8.68
CA TRP A 165 8.88 -25.03 -7.62
C TRP A 165 7.46 -24.91 -8.15
N THR A 166 7.23 -24.03 -9.13
CA THR A 166 5.91 -23.84 -9.75
C THR A 166 5.46 -25.11 -10.49
N ARG A 167 6.39 -25.78 -11.18
CA ARG A 167 6.12 -27.06 -11.86
C ARG A 167 5.78 -28.16 -10.85
N ASP A 168 6.55 -28.28 -9.78
CA ASP A 168 6.37 -29.33 -8.76
C ASP A 168 5.06 -29.14 -7.99
N ASN A 169 4.62 -27.89 -7.83
CA ASN A 169 3.39 -27.52 -7.14
C ASN A 169 2.25 -27.12 -8.10
N ILE A 170 2.33 -27.50 -9.38
CA ILE A 170 1.44 -26.96 -10.42
C ILE A 170 -0.04 -27.19 -10.13
N GLY A 171 -0.40 -28.30 -9.49
CA GLY A 171 -1.78 -28.59 -9.09
C GLY A 171 -2.32 -27.56 -8.09
N ASN A 172 -1.57 -27.27 -7.04
CA ASN A 172 -1.96 -26.30 -6.02
C ASN A 172 -1.89 -24.86 -6.56
N VAL A 173 -0.87 -24.54 -7.36
CA VAL A 173 -0.73 -23.25 -8.03
C VAL A 173 -1.91 -22.99 -8.97
N ALA A 174 -2.30 -23.98 -9.78
CA ALA A 174 -3.45 -23.86 -10.68
C ALA A 174 -4.75 -23.65 -9.91
N ILE A 175 -4.96 -24.37 -8.80
CA ILE A 175 -6.12 -24.15 -7.92
C ILE A 175 -6.14 -22.71 -7.41
N VAL A 176 -5.02 -22.20 -6.89
CA VAL A 176 -4.93 -20.82 -6.40
C VAL A 176 -5.20 -19.80 -7.51
N ALA A 177 -4.62 -19.99 -8.70
CA ALA A 177 -4.82 -19.10 -9.84
C ALA A 177 -6.30 -19.09 -10.28
N ILE A 178 -6.92 -20.27 -10.44
CA ILE A 178 -8.33 -20.40 -10.81
C ILE A 178 -9.24 -19.75 -9.77
N LEU A 179 -9.00 -20.01 -8.48
CA LEU A 179 -9.79 -19.42 -7.40
C LEU A 179 -9.64 -17.90 -7.34
N THR A 180 -8.43 -17.38 -7.57
CA THR A 180 -8.18 -15.93 -7.62
C THR A 180 -8.95 -15.29 -8.78
N VAL A 181 -8.95 -15.92 -9.96
CA VAL A 181 -9.73 -15.44 -11.12
C VAL A 181 -11.23 -15.50 -10.85
N ILE A 182 -11.75 -16.62 -10.36
CA ILE A 182 -13.18 -16.77 -10.05
C ILE A 182 -13.61 -15.77 -8.97
N ALA A 183 -12.85 -15.68 -7.87
CA ALA A 183 -13.13 -14.74 -6.78
C ALA A 183 -13.09 -13.29 -7.26
N SER A 184 -12.08 -12.90 -8.05
CA SER A 184 -12.01 -11.54 -8.60
C SER A 184 -13.19 -11.23 -9.52
N MET A 185 -13.62 -12.16 -10.38
CA MET A 185 -14.83 -11.98 -11.19
C MET A 185 -16.09 -11.80 -10.35
N ILE A 186 -16.28 -12.63 -9.32
CA ILE A 186 -17.45 -12.55 -8.43
C ILE A 186 -17.43 -11.25 -7.63
N ILE A 187 -16.31 -10.94 -6.96
CA ILE A 187 -16.17 -9.75 -6.11
C ILE A 187 -16.29 -8.48 -6.94
N ALA A 188 -15.66 -8.41 -8.12
CA ALA A 188 -15.79 -7.26 -9.01
C ALA A 188 -17.23 -7.08 -9.53
N THR A 189 -17.94 -8.18 -9.84
CA THR A 189 -19.34 -8.12 -10.27
C THR A 189 -20.24 -7.63 -9.15
N VAL A 190 -20.12 -8.21 -7.94
CA VAL A 190 -20.88 -7.79 -6.75
C VAL A 190 -20.57 -6.33 -6.41
N GLY A 191 -19.30 -5.96 -6.40
CA GLY A 191 -18.84 -4.59 -6.17
C GLY A 191 -19.41 -3.60 -7.18
N SER A 192 -19.49 -3.99 -8.46
CA SER A 192 -20.08 -3.15 -9.51
C SER A 192 -21.59 -3.00 -9.35
N ILE A 193 -22.31 -4.07 -8.99
CA ILE A 193 -23.76 -4.03 -8.73
C ILE A 193 -24.07 -3.14 -7.52
N VAL A 194 -23.35 -3.34 -6.41
CA VAL A 194 -23.51 -2.54 -5.19
C VAL A 194 -23.15 -1.08 -5.45
N GLY A 195 -22.04 -0.84 -6.16
CA GLY A 195 -21.63 0.50 -6.57
C GLY A 195 -22.67 1.20 -7.45
N LEU A 196 -23.31 0.47 -8.37
CA LEU A 196 -24.39 1.00 -9.20
C LEU A 196 -25.64 1.35 -8.37
N ILE A 197 -26.04 0.47 -7.44
CA ILE A 197 -27.19 0.70 -6.54
C ILE A 197 -26.97 1.93 -5.65
N LEU A 198 -25.74 2.13 -5.17
CA LEU A 198 -25.35 3.26 -4.33
C LEU A 198 -24.99 4.52 -5.14
N CYS A 199 -25.28 4.55 -6.44
CA CYS A 199 -24.94 5.61 -7.39
C CYS A 199 -23.41 5.88 -7.49
N VAL A 200 -23.04 6.85 -8.33
CA VAL A 200 -21.62 7.22 -8.59
C VAL A 200 -20.81 7.42 -7.30
N ILE A 201 -21.43 7.96 -6.24
CA ILE A 201 -20.77 8.16 -4.93
C ILE A 201 -20.45 6.82 -4.26
N GLY A 202 -21.37 5.86 -4.32
CA GLY A 202 -21.14 4.51 -3.81
C GLY A 202 -20.04 3.80 -4.58
N ALA A 203 -20.03 3.90 -5.91
CA ALA A 203 -18.99 3.29 -6.74
C ALA A 203 -17.57 3.74 -6.37
N VAL A 204 -17.38 5.01 -5.98
CA VAL A 204 -16.09 5.56 -5.54
C VAL A 204 -15.52 4.82 -4.33
N VAL A 205 -16.35 4.33 -3.42
CA VAL A 205 -15.93 3.58 -2.22
C VAL A 205 -15.94 2.07 -2.46
N THR A 206 -16.95 1.56 -3.18
CA THR A 206 -17.11 0.12 -3.40
C THR A 206 -16.01 -0.46 -4.29
N VAL A 207 -15.51 0.29 -5.28
CA VAL A 207 -14.40 -0.17 -6.14
C VAL A 207 -13.11 -0.44 -5.35
N PRO A 208 -12.54 0.53 -4.59
CA PRO A 208 -11.32 0.28 -3.82
C PRO A 208 -11.54 -0.77 -2.73
N LEU A 209 -12.73 -0.83 -2.11
CA LEU A 209 -13.06 -1.89 -1.15
C LEU A 209 -13.02 -3.28 -1.80
N SER A 210 -13.66 -3.43 -2.96
CA SER A 210 -13.69 -4.70 -3.70
C SER A 210 -12.27 -5.13 -4.07
N GLN A 211 -11.45 -4.18 -4.51
CA GLN A 211 -10.05 -4.44 -4.85
C GLN A 211 -9.24 -4.90 -3.63
N LEU A 212 -9.43 -4.26 -2.48
CA LEU A 212 -8.76 -4.66 -1.23
C LEU A 212 -9.13 -6.10 -0.83
N ILE A 213 -10.41 -6.45 -0.90
CA ILE A 213 -10.89 -7.81 -0.57
C ILE A 213 -10.28 -8.86 -1.51
N ILE A 214 -10.16 -8.56 -2.81
CA ILE A 214 -9.49 -9.44 -3.78
C ILE A 214 -8.03 -9.67 -3.37
N TYR A 215 -7.32 -8.61 -2.98
CA TYR A 215 -5.93 -8.73 -2.54
C TYR A 215 -5.75 -9.48 -1.23
N TYR A 216 -6.65 -9.27 -0.26
CA TYR A 216 -6.70 -10.02 1.00
C TYR A 216 -6.87 -11.52 0.74
N PHE A 217 -7.86 -11.88 -0.08
CA PHE A 217 -8.10 -13.25 -0.49
C PHE A 217 -6.87 -13.87 -1.18
N GLN A 218 -6.27 -13.15 -2.13
CA GLN A 218 -5.09 -13.59 -2.87
C GLN A 218 -3.89 -13.84 -1.94
N SER A 219 -3.57 -12.88 -1.07
CA SER A 219 -2.47 -12.99 -0.13
C SER A 219 -2.66 -14.14 0.87
N HIS A 220 -3.90 -14.34 1.34
CA HIS A 220 -4.23 -15.46 2.22
C HIS A 220 -4.05 -16.81 1.53
N LEU A 221 -4.50 -16.95 0.26
CA LEU A 221 -4.25 -18.16 -0.51
C LEU A 221 -2.76 -18.42 -0.73
N TYR A 222 -1.95 -17.37 -0.92
CA TYR A 222 -0.50 -17.50 -1.06
C TYR A 222 0.17 -17.97 0.22
N GLY A 223 -0.28 -17.50 1.39
CA GLY A 223 0.21 -17.97 2.69
C GLY A 223 -0.14 -19.44 2.93
N GLN A 224 -1.35 -19.87 2.58
CA GLN A 224 -1.73 -21.28 2.65
C GLN A 224 -0.92 -22.15 1.67
N LEU A 225 -0.73 -21.66 0.45
CA LEU A 225 0.06 -22.36 -0.56
C LEU A 225 1.52 -22.53 -0.11
N ALA A 226 2.09 -21.50 0.52
CA ALA A 226 3.44 -21.58 1.10
C ALA A 226 3.54 -22.70 2.15
N ARG A 227 2.54 -22.85 3.03
CA ARG A 227 2.49 -23.94 4.02
C ARG A 227 2.40 -25.32 3.38
N VAL A 228 1.46 -25.49 2.45
CA VAL A 228 1.25 -26.78 1.76
C VAL A 228 2.50 -27.17 0.98
N ALA A 229 3.16 -26.22 0.32
CA ALA A 229 4.40 -26.47 -0.41
C ALA A 229 5.57 -26.82 0.53
N ALA A 230 5.60 -26.26 1.75
CA ALA A 230 6.59 -26.61 2.78
C ALA A 230 6.43 -28.06 3.28
N GLU A 231 5.18 -28.54 3.37
CA GLU A 231 4.84 -29.89 3.83
C GLU A 231 5.06 -30.95 2.74
N GLY A 232 4.82 -30.60 1.47
CA GLY A 232 4.91 -31.52 0.33
C GLY A 232 6.31 -31.65 -0.29
N SER A 233 7.17 -30.64 -0.17
CA SER A 233 8.55 -30.70 -0.64
C SER A 233 9.45 -31.20 0.49
N GLY A 234 10.20 -32.27 0.26
CA GLY A 234 11.21 -32.78 1.21
C GLY A 234 12.36 -31.79 1.42
N GLY A 235 12.11 -30.67 2.10
CA GLY A 235 13.08 -29.73 2.67
C GLY A 235 13.81 -28.78 1.72
N GLY A 236 13.55 -28.79 0.41
CA GLY A 236 14.43 -28.15 -0.57
C GLY A 236 14.07 -26.74 -1.07
N GLY A 237 12.80 -26.34 -1.06
CA GLY A 237 12.36 -25.08 -1.70
C GLY A 237 12.15 -23.92 -0.74
N PHE A 238 12.12 -22.68 -1.26
CA PHE A 238 11.76 -21.46 -0.52
C PHE A 238 10.41 -21.47 0.22
N GLY A 239 9.59 -22.53 0.09
CA GLY A 239 8.41 -22.77 0.93
C GLY A 239 8.73 -23.09 2.39
N ALA A 240 9.96 -23.51 2.72
CA ALA A 240 10.35 -23.83 4.09
C ALA A 240 10.27 -22.60 5.01
N ARG A 241 9.67 -22.77 6.21
CA ARG A 241 9.55 -21.74 7.25
C ARG A 241 10.93 -21.12 7.54
N PRO A 242 11.13 -19.80 7.35
CA PRO A 242 12.28 -19.15 7.93
C PRO A 242 12.17 -19.24 9.46
N VAL A 243 13.27 -19.51 10.14
CA VAL A 243 13.36 -19.32 11.60
C VAL A 243 13.36 -17.81 11.83
N ARG A 244 12.18 -17.24 12.04
CA ARG A 244 12.03 -15.86 12.52
C ARG A 244 11.73 -15.94 14.01
N GLU A 245 12.59 -15.34 14.83
CA GLU A 245 12.26 -15.08 16.23
C GLU A 245 10.97 -14.22 16.25
N PRO A 246 9.99 -14.52 17.12
CA PRO A 246 8.78 -13.73 17.22
C PRO A 246 9.18 -12.26 17.42
N ASP A 247 8.77 -11.40 16.50
CA ASP A 247 9.09 -9.99 16.58
C ASP A 247 8.21 -9.37 17.67
N THR A 248 8.79 -9.25 18.85
CA THR A 248 8.34 -8.28 19.84
C THR A 248 8.54 -6.90 19.20
N GLY A 249 7.54 -6.42 18.46
CA GLY A 249 7.44 -5.01 18.12
C GLY A 249 7.62 -4.20 19.41
N TRP A 250 8.35 -3.07 19.30
CA TRP A 250 8.74 -2.17 20.39
C TRP A 250 8.34 -2.71 21.76
N THR A 251 9.21 -3.51 22.37
CA THR A 251 9.03 -3.92 23.76
C THR A 251 8.86 -2.63 24.54
N ALA A 252 7.63 -2.34 24.98
CA ALA A 252 7.50 -1.67 26.25
C ALA A 252 8.39 -2.48 27.19
N GLU A 253 9.44 -1.84 27.73
CA GLU A 253 10.22 -2.46 28.78
C GLU A 253 9.22 -3.09 29.75
N PRO A 254 9.43 -4.34 30.18
CA PRO A 254 8.54 -4.96 31.14
C PRO A 254 8.36 -3.97 32.28
N VAL A 255 7.13 -3.49 32.48
CA VAL A 255 6.81 -2.80 33.71
C VAL A 255 7.03 -3.86 34.77
N GLU A 256 8.17 -3.78 35.46
CA GLU A 256 8.40 -4.54 36.68
C GLU A 256 7.23 -4.18 37.60
N GLU A 257 6.23 -5.06 37.67
CA GLU A 257 5.28 -5.04 38.77
C GLU A 257 6.13 -5.17 40.03
N PRO A 258 6.16 -4.16 40.93
CA PRO A 258 6.86 -4.34 42.18
C PRO A 258 6.08 -5.41 42.94
N GLU A 259 6.67 -6.60 43.10
CA GLU A 259 6.24 -7.58 44.08
C GLU A 259 6.39 -6.96 45.48
N ALA A 260 5.41 -6.16 45.88
CA ALA A 260 5.30 -5.63 47.23
C ALA A 260 4.77 -6.73 48.15
N SER A 261 5.65 -7.70 48.46
CA SER A 261 5.55 -8.47 49.70
C SER A 261 5.87 -7.54 50.86
N ALA A 262 4.91 -6.69 51.25
CA ALA A 262 5.05 -5.82 52.40
C ALA A 262 4.89 -6.65 53.69
N GLU A 263 6.03 -7.09 54.20
CA GLU A 263 6.21 -7.52 55.59
C GLU A 263 5.70 -6.40 56.52
N ILE A 264 4.78 -6.75 57.43
CA ILE A 264 4.19 -5.81 58.39
C ILE A 264 5.26 -5.49 59.44
N VAL A 265 5.96 -4.38 59.26
CA VAL A 265 6.85 -3.80 60.29
C VAL A 265 6.01 -2.87 61.18
N PRO A 266 5.98 -3.06 62.51
CA PRO A 266 5.21 -2.20 63.42
C PRO A 266 5.79 -0.78 63.49
N PRO A 267 4.98 0.23 63.87
CA PRO A 267 5.33 1.63 63.68
C PRO A 267 6.45 2.07 64.64
N THR A 268 7.61 2.39 64.07
CA THR A 268 8.68 3.09 64.77
C THR A 268 8.35 4.58 64.82
N VAL A 269 8.56 5.17 66.00
CA VAL A 269 8.29 6.55 66.38
C VAL A 269 8.95 7.55 65.42
N PHE A 270 8.19 8.54 64.95
CA PHE A 270 8.68 9.68 64.16
C PHE A 270 9.70 10.50 64.98
N GLU A 271 10.94 10.59 64.52
CA GLU A 271 11.87 11.66 64.91
C GLU A 271 11.79 12.79 63.88
N PRO A 272 11.64 14.07 64.29
CA PRO A 272 11.60 15.20 63.35
C PRO A 272 12.99 15.41 62.72
N GLN A 273 13.06 15.43 61.40
CA GLN A 273 14.26 15.86 60.66
C GLN A 273 14.29 17.40 60.59
N GLU A 274 15.44 18.00 60.91
CA GLU A 274 15.69 19.44 60.80
C GLU A 274 15.54 19.95 59.36
N GLU A 275 14.90 21.09 59.21
CA GLU A 275 14.61 21.79 57.96
C GLU A 275 15.89 22.44 57.40
N PRO A 276 16.26 22.22 56.13
CA PRO A 276 17.46 22.84 55.55
C PRO A 276 17.24 24.33 55.22
N GLU A 277 18.18 25.19 55.61
CA GLU A 277 18.14 26.65 55.39
C GLU A 277 18.01 27.05 53.91
N PRO A 278 17.26 28.13 53.60
CA PRO A 278 17.11 28.63 52.24
C PRO A 278 18.36 29.41 51.76
N PRO A 279 18.75 29.30 50.48
CA PRO A 279 19.89 30.02 49.92
C PRO A 279 19.64 31.54 49.81
N ALA A 280 20.68 32.32 50.11
CA ALA A 280 20.67 33.78 50.17
C ALA A 280 20.34 34.47 48.82
N ALA A 281 19.56 35.55 48.91
CA ALA A 281 19.12 36.37 47.78
C ALA A 281 20.24 37.25 47.18
N PRO A 282 20.22 37.52 45.85
CA PRO A 282 21.17 38.42 45.21
C PRO A 282 20.86 39.90 45.50
N ASP A 283 21.92 40.63 45.82
CA ASP A 283 21.97 42.06 46.18
C ASP A 283 21.60 42.96 44.99
N SER A 284 20.45 43.64 45.08
CA SER A 284 20.02 44.67 44.13
C SER A 284 20.18 46.05 44.75
N THR A 285 21.39 46.60 44.65
CA THR A 285 21.61 48.03 44.94
C THR A 285 21.32 48.83 43.67
N ILE A 286 20.22 49.58 43.69
CA ILE A 286 19.82 50.57 42.68
C ILE A 286 20.46 51.91 43.06
N GLU A 287 21.06 52.61 42.10
CA GLU A 287 21.29 54.06 42.18
C GLU A 287 20.91 54.73 40.84
N PRO A 288 20.23 55.91 40.81
CA PRO A 288 19.58 56.45 39.61
C PRO A 288 20.18 57.78 39.11
N GLU A 289 20.25 57.99 37.79
CA GLU A 289 20.39 59.29 37.10
C GLU A 289 20.21 59.01 35.60
N ALA A 290 19.66 59.84 34.71
CA ALA A 290 18.91 61.09 34.75
C ALA A 290 18.21 61.24 33.37
N ARG A 291 17.38 62.27 33.28
CA ARG A 291 16.36 62.65 32.28
C ARG A 291 16.94 63.38 31.06
N GLU A 292 16.32 63.24 29.89
CA GLU A 292 16.15 64.24 28.78
C GLU A 292 15.43 63.52 27.61
N GLU A 293 14.12 63.67 27.36
CA GLU A 293 13.38 64.78 26.73
C GLU A 293 13.85 65.12 25.30
N SER A 294 13.08 64.74 24.27
CA SER A 294 12.59 65.62 23.18
C SER A 294 12.11 64.86 21.93
N GLY A 295 10.95 65.27 21.39
CA GLY A 295 10.76 65.40 19.95
C GLY A 295 10.00 64.30 19.17
N GLN A 296 8.66 64.33 19.22
CA GLN A 296 7.80 64.13 18.02
C GLN A 296 7.72 65.49 17.26
N PRO A 297 7.25 65.61 15.99
CA PRO A 297 6.18 64.81 15.35
C PRO A 297 6.28 64.55 13.81
N GLU A 298 5.31 63.74 13.32
CA GLU A 298 4.54 63.77 12.04
C GLU A 298 5.14 64.21 10.69
N GLU A 299 4.94 63.38 9.66
CA GLU A 299 4.25 63.63 8.35
C GLU A 299 4.59 62.45 7.41
N ASP A 300 3.65 61.56 7.07
CA ASP A 300 2.67 61.64 5.96
C ASP A 300 3.31 61.81 4.56
N VAL A 301 3.01 60.88 3.65
CA VAL A 301 2.70 61.08 2.22
C VAL A 301 2.53 59.70 1.54
N GLN A 302 1.37 59.61 0.89
CA GLN A 302 0.74 58.49 0.21
C GLN A 302 1.20 58.36 -1.27
N PRO A 303 0.62 57.47 -2.10
CA PRO A 303 1.23 56.90 -3.30
C PRO A 303 0.97 57.75 -4.55
N ASP A 304 1.75 57.53 -5.61
CA ASP A 304 1.47 58.09 -6.92
C ASP A 304 1.09 57.02 -7.96
N GLU A 305 0.01 57.38 -8.64
CA GLU A 305 -0.77 56.75 -9.69
C GLU A 305 -0.17 56.94 -11.10
N GLU A 306 -0.75 56.15 -12.03
CA GLU A 306 -1.07 56.49 -13.43
C GLU A 306 0.06 56.83 -14.42
N ASN A 307 0.05 56.16 -15.59
CA ASN A 307 -0.60 56.78 -16.76
C ASN A 307 -0.77 55.82 -17.97
N GLN A 308 -1.99 55.84 -18.54
CA GLN A 308 -2.39 55.93 -19.97
C GLN A 308 -1.73 55.02 -21.04
N SER A 309 -2.36 54.62 -22.14
CA SER A 309 -3.69 54.77 -22.77
C SER A 309 -3.65 53.91 -24.05
N GLY A 310 -4.81 53.52 -24.59
CA GLY A 310 -4.87 52.82 -25.88
C GLY A 310 -6.25 52.24 -26.18
N GLU A 311 -7.15 53.12 -26.59
CA GLU A 311 -8.42 52.81 -27.27
C GLU A 311 -8.17 52.14 -28.63
N ASP A 312 -9.04 51.20 -29.04
CA ASP A 312 -9.63 51.22 -30.39
C ASP A 312 -10.84 50.27 -30.53
N GLU A 313 -11.76 50.73 -31.36
CA GLU A 313 -13.16 50.35 -31.62
C GLU A 313 -13.39 49.05 -32.46
N LEU A 314 -14.37 48.21 -32.05
CA LEU A 314 -15.63 47.82 -32.78
C LEU A 314 -15.56 47.21 -34.24
N PRO A 315 -16.67 46.73 -34.89
CA PRO A 315 -17.00 45.30 -35.09
C PRO A 315 -17.28 44.84 -36.56
N SER A 316 -17.92 43.65 -36.73
CA SER A 316 -18.63 43.07 -37.91
C SER A 316 -17.76 42.26 -38.90
N GLU A 317 -18.12 41.12 -39.51
CA GLU A 317 -19.39 40.47 -39.93
C GLU A 317 -19.18 38.93 -40.14
N PRO A 318 -20.26 38.14 -40.31
CA PRO A 318 -20.25 36.72 -40.73
C PRO A 318 -20.72 36.52 -42.21
N LYS A 319 -20.30 35.42 -42.90
CA LYS A 319 -21.01 34.67 -43.99
C LYS A 319 -20.04 33.75 -44.76
N SER A 320 -20.29 32.44 -44.83
CA SER A 320 -21.01 31.74 -45.92
C SER A 320 -20.29 31.72 -47.28
N ARG A 321 -19.68 30.58 -47.62
CA ARG A 321 -20.07 29.77 -48.79
C ARG A 321 -19.55 28.34 -48.68
#